data_AF-A0A414BQH2-F1
#
_entry.id   AF-A0A414BQH2-F1
#
_cell.length_a   1.000
_cell.length_b   1.000
_cell.length_c   1.000
_cell.angle_alpha   90.00
_cell.angle_beta   90.00
_cell.angle_gamma   90.00
#
_symmetry.space_group_name_H-M   'P 1'
#
loop_
_entity.id
_entity.type
_entity.pdbx_description
1 polymer ?
#
loop_
_entity_poly.entity_id
_entity_poly.type
_entity_poly.pdbx_seq_one_letter_code
_entity_poly.pdbx_strand_id
1 'polypeptide(L)'
;MEIQKAGNNAQQFQIQNLTIGIDEKRAREIYDEKYAIAKRDFTEEALRIANERVKEFENRLIPKIEAVNNGLNAFADPSFQLLLIDAQKAAVATERVVDYDLLSELLVHRIENGNDRHVRTGIHRAVEIVEDISDEALLGLTVYIL
;
A
#
# COMPACT_ATOMS: atom_id res chain seq x y z
N MET A 1 4.58 37.40 -9.45
CA MET A 1 4.63 36.39 -10.53
C MET A 1 6.02 36.43 -11.11
N GLU A 2 6.86 35.45 -10.75
CA GLU A 2 8.19 35.31 -11.35
C GLU A 2 8.02 34.66 -12.72
N ILE A 3 8.30 35.41 -13.79
CA ILE A 3 8.26 34.90 -15.16
C ILE A 3 9.69 34.48 -15.50
N GLN A 4 9.99 33.18 -15.43
CA GLN A 4 11.24 32.65 -15.96
C GLN A 4 11.21 32.74 -17.49
N LYS A 5 12.11 33.52 -18.08
CA LYS A 5 12.32 33.63 -19.53
C LYS A 5 13.47 32.72 -19.96
N ALA A 6 13.18 31.77 -20.83
CA ALA A 6 14.20 30.96 -21.50
C ALA A 6 14.89 31.76 -22.62
N GLY A 7 16.17 31.49 -22.88
CA GLY A 7 16.97 32.15 -23.93
C GLY A 7 16.64 31.66 -25.35
N ASN A 8 17.15 32.37 -26.38
CA ASN A 8 16.94 32.03 -27.79
C ASN A 8 17.28 30.55 -28.07
N ASN A 9 16.37 29.85 -28.76
CA ASN A 9 16.37 28.41 -29.07
C ASN A 9 16.09 27.42 -27.93
N ALA A 10 15.65 27.86 -26.75
CA ALA A 10 15.18 26.95 -25.71
C ALA A 10 13.68 26.68 -25.81
N GLN A 11 13.28 25.39 -25.78
CA GLN A 11 11.88 25.00 -25.56
C GLN A 11 11.56 25.11 -24.07
N GLN A 12 10.56 25.93 -23.73
CA GLN A 12 10.08 26.08 -22.36
C GLN A 12 8.93 25.12 -22.11
N PHE A 13 9.17 24.10 -21.29
CA PHE A 13 8.11 23.24 -20.76
C PHE A 13 7.60 23.85 -19.45
N GLN A 14 6.38 24.39 -19.46
CA GLN A 14 5.72 24.88 -18.26
C GLN A 14 5.05 23.69 -17.56
N ILE A 15 5.76 23.10 -16.61
CA ILE A 15 5.23 22.06 -15.73
C ILE A 15 4.30 22.74 -14.73
N GLN A 16 2.97 22.57 -14.88
CA GLN A 16 1.98 23.18 -13.97
C GLN A 16 2.00 22.53 -12.58
N ASN A 17 2.27 21.21 -12.50
CA ASN A 17 2.39 20.46 -11.26
C ASN A 17 3.66 19.61 -11.28
N LEU A 18 4.71 20.06 -10.58
CA LEU A 18 5.87 19.23 -10.29
C LEU A 18 5.59 18.46 -9.00
N THR A 19 5.11 17.22 -9.11
CA THR A 19 5.07 16.31 -7.96
C THR A 19 6.48 15.77 -7.74
N ILE A 20 7.18 16.24 -6.70
CA ILE A 20 8.47 15.68 -6.28
C ILE A 20 8.15 14.45 -5.42
N GLY A 21 8.14 13.24 -6.01
CA GLY A 21 7.85 12.00 -5.30
C GLY A 21 7.04 10.98 -6.10
N ILE A 22 6.36 10.08 -5.40
CA ILE A 22 5.42 9.13 -6.00
C ILE A 22 4.04 9.79 -6.08
N ASP A 23 3.49 9.88 -7.28
CA ASP A 23 2.08 10.25 -7.49
C ASP A 23 1.16 9.03 -7.42
N GLU A 24 -0.16 9.25 -7.36
CA GLU A 24 -1.13 8.16 -7.23
C GLU A 24 -1.01 7.15 -8.37
N LYS A 25 -0.84 7.65 -9.59
CA LYS A 25 -0.66 6.81 -10.78
C LYS A 25 0.52 5.87 -10.59
N ARG A 26 1.68 6.38 -10.18
CA ARG A 26 2.87 5.56 -9.96
C ARG A 26 2.70 4.62 -8.77
N ALA A 27 2.00 5.03 -7.71
CA ALA A 27 1.68 4.15 -6.59
C ALA A 27 0.85 2.94 -7.03
N ARG A 28 -0.17 3.13 -7.88
CA ARG A 28 -0.98 2.05 -8.45
C ARG A 28 -0.16 1.12 -9.35
N GLU A 29 0.72 1.68 -10.19
CA GLU A 29 1.64 0.88 -10.99
C GLU A 29 2.56 0.02 -10.10
N ILE A 30 3.13 0.59 -9.03
CA ILE A 30 3.96 -0.17 -8.07
C ILE A 30 3.13 -1.24 -7.36
N TYR A 31 1.88 -0.94 -7.00
CA TYR A 31 0.96 -1.90 -6.39
C TYR A 31 0.75 -3.12 -7.30
N ASP A 32 0.48 -2.90 -8.58
CA ASP A 32 0.32 -3.95 -9.60
C ASP A 32 1.63 -4.73 -9.83
N GLU A 33 2.77 -4.04 -9.90
CA GLU A 33 4.10 -4.65 -10.02
C GLU A 33 4.40 -5.58 -8.82
N LYS A 34 4.02 -5.18 -7.60
CA LYS A 34 4.18 -6.02 -6.41
C LYS A 34 3.21 -7.20 -6.43
N TYR A 35 1.97 -6.99 -6.86
CA TYR A 35 0.99 -8.06 -6.93
C TYR A 35 1.38 -9.15 -7.95
N ALA A 36 2.08 -8.78 -9.03
CA ALA A 36 2.65 -9.75 -9.96
C ALA A 36 3.59 -10.76 -9.28
N ILE A 37 4.28 -10.36 -8.20
CA ILE A 37 5.10 -11.24 -7.38
C ILE A 37 4.23 -12.11 -6.48
N ALA A 38 3.23 -11.51 -5.81
CA ALA A 38 2.34 -12.23 -4.89
C ALA A 38 1.55 -13.36 -5.57
N LYS A 39 1.11 -13.15 -6.81
CA LYS A 39 0.25 -14.10 -7.56
C LYS A 39 1.01 -15.12 -8.41
N ARG A 40 2.34 -15.10 -8.41
CA ARG A 40 3.18 -15.89 -9.34
C ARG A 40 2.87 -17.37 -9.31
N ASP A 41 2.50 -17.89 -8.14
CA ASP A 41 2.35 -19.32 -7.90
C ASP A 41 0.86 -19.76 -7.94
N PHE A 42 -0.06 -18.89 -8.37
CA PHE A 42 -1.48 -19.21 -8.50
C PHE A 42 -1.82 -19.88 -9.84
N THR A 43 -2.79 -20.80 -9.80
CA THR A 43 -3.36 -21.39 -11.02
C THR A 43 -4.34 -20.42 -11.70
N GLU A 44 -4.63 -20.65 -12.98
CA GLU A 44 -5.53 -19.79 -13.76
C GLU A 44 -6.93 -19.68 -13.12
N GLU A 45 -7.44 -20.77 -12.54
CA GLU A 45 -8.74 -20.80 -11.88
C GLU A 45 -8.78 -19.89 -10.64
N ALA A 46 -7.68 -19.85 -9.89
CA ALA A 46 -7.56 -19.02 -8.69
C ALA A 46 -7.35 -17.53 -9.02
N LEU A 47 -6.72 -17.23 -10.17
CA LEU A 47 -6.35 -15.85 -10.54
C LEU A 47 -7.56 -14.92 -10.62
N ARG A 48 -8.73 -15.39 -11.08
CA ARG A 48 -9.92 -14.54 -11.15
C ARG A 48 -10.30 -14.00 -9.78
N ILE A 49 -10.42 -14.89 -8.79
CA ILE A 49 -10.79 -14.54 -7.41
C ILE A 49 -9.68 -13.71 -6.77
N ALA A 50 -8.42 -14.10 -6.94
CA ALA A 50 -7.28 -13.36 -6.41
C ALA A 50 -7.26 -11.90 -6.92
N ASN A 51 -7.49 -11.69 -8.22
CA ASN A 51 -7.54 -10.33 -8.80
C ASN A 51 -8.71 -9.51 -8.24
N GLU A 52 -9.89 -10.10 -8.04
CA GLU A 52 -11.04 -9.44 -7.43
C GLU A 52 -10.72 -8.98 -5.99
N ARG A 53 -10.15 -9.88 -5.17
CA ARG A 53 -9.79 -9.60 -3.78
C ARG A 53 -8.69 -8.53 -3.67
N VAL A 54 -7.63 -8.64 -4.48
CA VAL A 54 -6.55 -7.64 -4.43
C VAL A 54 -7.00 -6.27 -4.92
N LYS A 55 -7.96 -6.21 -5.85
CA LYS A 55 -8.51 -4.95 -6.33
C LYS A 55 -9.37 -4.28 -5.26
N GLU A 56 -10.16 -5.06 -4.54
CA GLU A 56 -10.93 -4.56 -3.40
C GLU A 56 -10.00 -4.00 -2.31
N PHE A 57 -8.91 -4.70 -2.02
CA PHE A 57 -7.89 -4.21 -1.09
C PHE A 57 -7.23 -2.90 -1.58
N GLU A 58 -6.88 -2.80 -2.86
CA GLU A 58 -6.31 -1.58 -3.46
C GLU A 58 -7.24 -0.38 -3.31
N ASN A 59 -8.53 -0.58 -3.57
CA ASN A 59 -9.57 0.45 -3.51
C ASN A 59 -9.75 1.02 -2.09
N ARG A 60 -9.40 0.24 -1.05
CA ARG A 60 -9.42 0.68 0.35
C ARG A 60 -8.09 1.29 0.78
N LEU A 61 -6.98 0.74 0.32
CA LEU A 61 -5.65 1.14 0.73
C LEU A 61 -5.23 2.50 0.14
N ILE A 62 -5.31 2.65 -1.18
CA ILE A 62 -4.75 3.82 -1.87
C ILE A 62 -5.36 5.13 -1.34
N PRO A 63 -6.70 5.28 -1.22
CA PRO A 63 -7.29 6.52 -0.72
C PRO A 63 -6.87 6.85 0.72
N LYS A 64 -6.65 5.84 1.57
CA LYS A 64 -6.17 6.06 2.95
C LYS A 64 -4.72 6.53 2.98
N ILE A 65 -3.86 5.98 2.13
CA ILE A 65 -2.47 6.44 2.01
C ILE A 65 -2.41 7.87 1.45
N GLU A 66 -3.27 8.22 0.48
CA GLU A 66 -3.35 9.58 -0.06
C GLU A 66 -3.79 10.61 0.99
N ALA A 67 -4.61 10.20 1.95
CA ALA A 67 -5.00 11.05 3.07
C ALA A 67 -3.85 11.33 4.05
N VAL A 68 -2.80 10.49 4.06
CA VAL A 68 -1.58 10.71 4.84
C VAL A 68 -0.66 11.67 4.09
N ASN A 69 -0.16 12.70 4.79
CA ASN A 69 0.76 13.66 4.21
C ASN A 69 2.02 12.97 3.66
N ASN A 70 2.28 13.11 2.35
CA ASN A 70 3.35 12.41 1.63
C ASN A 70 3.31 10.87 1.72
N GLY A 71 2.15 10.28 2.05
CA GLY A 71 2.03 8.84 2.28
C GLY A 71 2.41 8.00 1.07
N LEU A 72 2.10 8.46 -0.15
CA LEU A 72 2.44 7.77 -1.39
C LEU A 72 3.96 7.55 -1.57
N ASN A 73 4.82 8.38 -0.96
CA ASN A 73 6.26 8.18 -1.01
C ASN A 73 6.71 6.88 -0.34
N ALA A 74 5.89 6.27 0.51
CA ALA A 74 6.16 4.96 1.08
C ALA A 74 6.31 3.87 0.00
N PHE A 75 5.66 4.01 -1.15
CA PHE A 75 5.82 3.08 -2.27
C PHE A 75 7.24 3.06 -2.86
N ALA A 76 8.08 4.08 -2.57
CA ALA A 76 9.49 4.07 -2.94
C ALA A 76 10.38 3.30 -1.96
N ASP A 77 9.90 2.97 -0.75
CA ASP A 77 10.65 2.22 0.27
C ASP A 77 10.61 0.70 -0.02
N PRO A 78 11.76 0.04 -0.24
CA PRO A 78 11.82 -1.42 -0.39
C PRO A 78 11.21 -2.19 0.77
N SER A 79 11.34 -1.71 2.02
CA SER A 79 10.75 -2.39 3.17
C SER A 79 9.22 -2.33 3.14
N PHE A 80 8.64 -1.23 2.69
CA PHE A 80 7.19 -1.11 2.51
C PHE A 80 6.71 -1.97 1.35
N GLN A 81 7.44 -2.01 0.24
CA GLN A 81 7.13 -2.88 -0.89
C GLN A 81 7.09 -4.37 -0.52
N LEU A 82 7.98 -4.83 0.36
CA LEU A 82 7.95 -6.21 0.86
C LEU A 82 6.70 -6.46 1.72
N LEU A 83 6.39 -5.55 2.65
CA LEU A 83 5.17 -5.64 3.47
C LEU A 83 3.91 -5.63 2.60
N LEU A 84 3.90 -4.84 1.52
CA LEU A 84 2.79 -4.80 0.57
C LEU A 84 2.56 -6.14 -0.12
N ILE A 85 3.62 -6.86 -0.49
CA ILE A 85 3.51 -8.22 -1.07
C ILE A 85 2.86 -9.17 -0.06
N ASP A 86 3.27 -9.11 1.21
CA ASP A 86 2.71 -9.97 2.26
C ASP A 86 1.24 -9.62 2.52
N ALA A 87 0.88 -8.34 2.55
CA ALA A 87 -0.50 -7.90 2.67
C ALA A 87 -1.37 -8.29 1.47
N GLN A 88 -0.82 -8.25 0.25
CA GLN A 88 -1.52 -8.72 -0.93
C GLN A 88 -1.77 -10.23 -0.87
N LYS A 89 -0.82 -11.03 -0.36
CA LYS A 89 -1.02 -12.47 -0.13
C LYS A 89 -2.13 -12.74 0.89
N ALA A 90 -2.13 -12.01 2.00
CA ALA A 90 -3.19 -12.13 3.01
C ALA A 90 -4.56 -11.71 2.44
N ALA A 91 -4.62 -10.62 1.68
CA ALA A 91 -5.85 -10.14 1.06
C ALA A 91 -6.43 -11.16 0.05
N VAL A 92 -5.60 -11.84 -0.74
CA VAL A 92 -6.11 -12.86 -1.67
C VAL A 92 -6.50 -14.15 -0.98
N ALA A 93 -5.99 -14.44 0.22
CA ALA A 93 -6.31 -15.65 0.98
C ALA A 93 -7.62 -15.51 1.80
N THR A 94 -7.89 -14.35 2.39
CA THR A 94 -9.07 -14.13 3.23
C THR A 94 -10.40 -14.10 2.47
N GLU A 95 -11.47 -14.54 3.15
CA GLU A 95 -12.87 -14.41 2.70
C GLU A 95 -13.62 -13.28 3.41
N ARG A 96 -12.99 -12.65 4.41
CA ARG A 96 -13.60 -11.63 5.26
C ARG A 96 -13.31 -10.24 4.72
N VAL A 97 -14.38 -9.54 4.37
CA VAL A 97 -14.29 -8.15 3.86
C VAL A 97 -13.64 -7.19 4.86
N VAL A 98 -13.83 -7.44 6.16
CA VAL A 98 -13.24 -6.62 7.24
C VAL A 98 -11.71 -6.67 7.28
N ASP A 99 -11.12 -7.73 6.74
CA ASP A 99 -9.66 -7.90 6.75
C ASP A 99 -8.98 -6.93 5.79
N TYR A 100 -9.66 -6.51 4.72
CA TYR A 100 -9.12 -5.49 3.82
C TYR A 100 -9.00 -4.14 4.50
N ASP A 101 -9.98 -3.77 5.34
CA ASP A 101 -9.91 -2.54 6.12
C ASP A 101 -8.74 -2.62 7.10
N LEU A 102 -8.65 -3.71 7.85
CA LEU A 102 -7.57 -3.90 8.80
C LEU A 102 -6.18 -3.89 8.13
N LEU A 103 -6.00 -4.65 7.05
CA LEU A 103 -4.75 -4.66 6.29
C LEU A 103 -4.39 -3.24 5.83
N SER A 104 -5.38 -2.45 5.40
CA SER A 104 -5.13 -1.07 4.99
C SER A 104 -4.73 -0.18 6.15
N GLU A 105 -5.35 -0.32 7.33
CA GLU A 105 -4.97 0.41 8.54
C GLU A 105 -3.56 0.01 9.00
N LEU A 106 -3.19 -1.26 8.95
CA LEU A 106 -1.85 -1.74 9.30
C LEU A 106 -0.77 -1.12 8.40
N LEU A 107 -1.04 -0.99 7.10
CA LEU A 107 -0.10 -0.36 6.15
C LEU A 107 -0.03 1.15 6.36
N VAL A 108 -1.15 1.82 6.63
CA VAL A 108 -1.17 3.25 6.97
C VAL A 108 -0.41 3.52 8.26
N HIS A 109 -0.65 2.74 9.30
CA HIS A 109 0.04 2.83 10.57
C HIS A 109 1.55 2.62 10.42
N ARG A 110 1.97 1.75 9.48
CA ARG A 110 3.38 1.56 9.12
C ARG A 110 3.99 2.81 8.50
N ILE A 111 3.25 3.56 7.69
CA ILE A 111 3.72 4.80 7.08
C ILE A 111 3.91 5.88 8.14
N GLU A 112 2.95 6.01 9.05
CA GLU A 112 2.95 7.05 10.09
C GLU A 112 3.99 6.78 11.18
N ASN A 113 4.19 5.51 11.56
CA ASN A 113 5.02 5.11 12.71
C ASN A 113 6.26 4.29 12.32
N GLY A 114 6.62 4.27 11.04
CA GLY A 114 7.63 3.37 10.46
C GLY A 114 9.07 3.52 10.95
N ASN A 115 9.37 4.49 11.81
CA ASN A 115 10.68 4.64 12.43
C ASN A 115 10.84 3.78 13.70
N ASP A 116 9.73 3.37 14.33
CA ASP A 116 9.76 2.52 15.52
C ASP A 116 9.89 1.04 15.13
N ARG A 117 11.00 0.41 15.54
CA ARG A 117 11.28 -1.00 15.21
C ARG A 117 10.27 -1.97 15.80
N HIS A 118 9.73 -1.69 16.99
CA HIS A 118 8.74 -2.54 17.64
C HIS A 118 7.41 -2.49 16.89
N VAL A 119 6.98 -1.29 16.51
CA VAL A 119 5.77 -1.09 15.69
C VAL A 119 5.91 -1.81 14.36
N ARG A 120 7.07 -1.65 13.68
CA ARG A 120 7.35 -2.36 12.43
C ARG A 120 7.22 -3.87 12.58
N THR A 121 7.85 -4.47 13.59
CA THR A 121 7.78 -5.92 13.81
C THR A 121 6.36 -6.37 14.12
N GLY A 122 5.62 -5.62 14.95
CA GLY A 122 4.22 -5.91 15.25
C GLY A 122 3.34 -5.94 14.01
N ILE A 123 3.46 -4.92 13.13
CA ILE A 123 2.70 -4.82 11.89
C ILE A 123 3.00 -5.98 10.94
N HIS A 124 4.28 -6.32 10.73
CA HIS A 124 4.65 -7.43 9.85
C HIS A 124 4.01 -8.74 10.34
N ARG A 125 4.03 -9.01 11.66
CA ARG A 125 3.39 -10.20 12.22
C ARG A 125 1.87 -10.15 12.14
N ALA A 126 1.26 -8.98 12.34
CA ALA A 126 -0.18 -8.81 12.23
C ALA A 126 -0.68 -9.11 10.81
N VAL A 127 0.05 -8.66 9.78
CA VAL A 127 -0.26 -8.95 8.38
C VAL A 127 -0.16 -10.46 8.08
N GLU A 128 0.86 -11.14 8.60
CA GLU A 128 1.04 -12.59 8.38
C GLU A 128 -0.10 -13.45 8.96
N ILE A 129 -0.70 -13.03 10.08
CA ILE A 129 -1.67 -13.87 10.81
C ILE A 129 -3.12 -13.45 10.60
N VAL A 130 -3.38 -12.39 9.82
CA VAL A 130 -4.70 -11.75 9.73
C VAL A 130 -5.82 -12.71 9.31
N GLU A 131 -5.51 -13.64 8.41
CA GLU A 131 -6.47 -14.64 7.92
C GLU A 131 -6.78 -15.73 8.94
N ASP A 132 -5.86 -15.96 9.89
CA ASP A 132 -5.93 -17.04 10.87
C ASP A 132 -6.58 -16.61 12.20
N ILE A 133 -6.71 -15.30 12.44
CA ILE A 133 -7.18 -14.78 13.72
C ILE A 133 -8.70 -14.54 13.71
N SER A 134 -9.37 -14.96 14.80
CA SER A 134 -10.79 -14.66 15.00
C SER A 134 -11.01 -13.16 15.20
N ASP A 135 -12.24 -12.70 15.00
CA ASP A 135 -12.62 -11.29 15.21
C ASP A 135 -12.29 -10.81 16.65
N GLU A 136 -12.38 -11.70 17.65
CA GLU A 136 -12.04 -11.40 19.04
C GLU A 136 -10.52 -11.26 19.25
N ALA A 137 -9.72 -12.12 18.63
CA ALA A 137 -8.26 -12.02 18.67
C ALA A 137 -7.78 -10.77 17.94
N LEU A 138 -8.48 -10.39 16.87
CA LEU A 138 -8.23 -9.17 16.13
C LEU A 138 -8.48 -7.91 16.96
N LEU A 139 -9.58 -7.85 17.72
CA LEU A 139 -9.82 -6.76 18.67
C LEU A 139 -8.70 -6.63 19.71
N GLY A 140 -8.10 -7.74 20.13
CA GLY A 140 -6.94 -7.72 21.03
C GLY A 140 -5.69 -7.10 20.39
N LEU A 141 -5.44 -7.36 19.10
CA LEU A 141 -4.33 -6.79 18.35
C LEU A 141 -4.50 -5.29 18.11
N THR A 142 -5.72 -4.83 17.80
CA THR A 142 -5.97 -3.40 17.56
C THR A 142 -5.78 -2.57 18.82
N VAL A 143 -6.14 -3.08 20.00
CA VAL A 143 -5.89 -2.40 21.30
C VAL A 143 -4.40 -2.33 21.66
N TYR A 144 -3.58 -3.26 21.17
CA TYR A 144 -2.14 -3.28 21.46
C TYR A 144 -1.32 -2.43 20.46
N ILE A 145 -1.84 -2.25 19.24
CA ILE A 145 -1.13 -1.56 18.14
C ILE A 145 -1.51 -0.06 18.06
N LEU A 146 -2.70 0.33 18.52
CA LEU A 146 -3.16 1.74 18.60
C LEU A 146 -2.77 2.39 19.93
#